data_AF-A0AAJ1BSM0-F1
#
_entry.id   AF-A0AAJ1BSM0-F1
#
_cell.length_a   1.000
_cell.length_b   1.000
_cell.length_c   1.000
_cell.angle_alpha   90.00
_cell.angle_beta   90.00
_cell.angle_gamma   90.00
#
_symmetry.space_group_name_H-M   'P 1'
#
loop_
_entity.id
_entity.type
_entity.pdbx_description
1 polymer ?
#
loop_
_entity_poly.entity_id
_entity_poly.type
_entity_poly.pdbx_seq_one_letter_code
_entity_poly.pdbx_strand_id
1 'polypeptide(L)'
;MTKRSVSVVMAVLLLSYIPILDQSSSYDNSSEEGLALDSAVERIEISPDPNSIQDLGAPNIYSGYEDIRSVRADSTIGVYTEAGLLPEVAMSSQLAEARSDLAVVLVDGEAGLWDARQEMLDAVEVEIRSTIPPSGFLVQGSP
;
A
#
# COMPACT_ATOMS: atom_id res chain seq x y z
N MET A 1 23.80 23.35 40.93
CA MET A 1 22.73 24.19 40.34
C MET A 1 21.84 23.42 39.35
N THR A 2 22.14 22.16 39.02
CA THR A 2 21.43 21.35 38.00
C THR A 2 20.11 20.70 38.48
N LYS A 3 19.98 20.33 39.76
CA LYS A 3 18.74 19.74 40.30
C LYS A 3 17.56 20.73 40.30
N ARG A 4 17.85 22.02 40.53
CA ARG A 4 16.85 23.09 40.52
C ARG A 4 16.40 23.43 39.10
N SER A 5 17.32 23.44 38.12
CA SER A 5 16.96 23.70 36.72
C SER A 5 16.12 22.57 36.12
N VAL A 6 16.41 21.30 36.45
CA VAL A 6 15.60 20.16 35.99
C VAL A 6 14.18 20.22 36.54
N SER A 7 14.01 20.57 37.83
CA SER A 7 12.68 20.71 38.43
C SER A 7 11.86 21.83 37.77
N VAL A 8 12.52 22.92 37.35
CA VAL A 8 11.85 24.05 36.69
C VAL A 8 11.44 23.67 35.27
N VAL A 9 12.31 23.01 34.50
CA VAL A 9 11.99 22.56 33.13
C VAL A 9 10.86 21.54 33.15
N MET A 10 10.86 20.61 34.12
CA MET A 10 9.81 19.61 34.24
C MET A 10 8.46 20.23 34.67
N ALA A 11 8.47 21.25 35.53
CA ALA A 11 7.26 21.97 35.92
C ALA A 11 6.65 22.73 34.72
N VAL A 12 7.46 23.40 33.91
CA VAL A 12 6.99 24.11 32.71
C VAL A 12 6.39 23.14 31.70
N LEU A 13 7.03 22.00 31.49
CA LEU A 13 6.55 20.98 30.56
C LEU A 13 5.23 20.35 31.03
N LEU A 14 5.03 20.19 32.34
CA LEU A 14 3.75 19.71 32.88
C LEU A 14 2.62 20.74 32.75
N LEU A 15 2.91 22.04 32.85
CA LEU A 15 1.90 23.09 32.67
C LEU A 15 1.39 23.18 31.22
N SER A 16 2.20 22.83 30.22
CA SER A 16 1.77 22.86 28.81
C SER A 16 0.79 21.73 28.44
N TYR A 17 0.63 20.72 29.30
CA TYR A 17 -0.32 19.62 29.11
C TYR A 17 -1.69 19.89 29.76
N ILE A 18 -1.89 21.04 30.39
CA ILE A 18 -3.20 21.38 30.95
C ILE A 18 -4.13 21.72 29.78
N PRO A 19 -5.21 20.96 29.54
CA PRO A 19 -6.17 21.31 28.49
C PRO A 19 -6.77 22.67 28.82
N ILE A 20 -6.84 23.56 27.84
CA ILE A 20 -7.60 24.79 27.95
C ILE A 20 -9.06 24.36 28.09
N LEU A 21 -9.58 24.40 29.32
CA LEU A 21 -11.00 24.27 29.57
C LEU A 21 -11.65 25.49 28.92
N ASP A 22 -12.20 25.30 27.73
CA ASP A 22 -13.10 26.26 27.12
C ASP A 22 -14.26 26.46 28.09
N GLN A 23 -14.45 27.70 28.53
CA GLN A 23 -15.51 28.07 29.45
C GLN A 23 -16.82 28.12 28.64
N SER A 24 -17.32 26.95 28.22
CA SER A 24 -18.72 26.80 27.87
C SER A 24 -19.51 26.97 29.16
N SER A 25 -19.97 28.19 29.37
CA SER A 25 -20.92 28.59 30.40
C SER A 25 -22.02 27.55 30.58
N SER A 26 -22.16 27.09 31.82
CA SER A 26 -23.28 26.35 32.42
C SER A 26 -24.32 25.79 31.45
N TYR A 27 -24.21 24.50 31.16
CA TYR A 27 -25.40 23.68 30.90
C TYR A 27 -25.93 23.19 32.24
N ASP A 28 -26.79 24.02 32.84
CA ASP A 28 -27.69 23.59 33.90
C ASP A 28 -28.82 22.80 33.24
N ASN A 29 -29.03 21.57 33.71
CA ASN A 29 -30.15 20.74 33.33
C ASN A 29 -31.37 21.20 34.14
N SER A 30 -32.09 22.19 33.64
CA SER A 30 -33.46 22.43 34.05
C SER A 30 -34.26 23.09 32.94
N SER A 31 -35.17 22.29 32.38
CA SER A 31 -36.54 22.67 32.07
C SER A 31 -36.77 23.83 31.09
N GLU A 32 -37.38 23.47 29.96
CA GLU A 32 -38.50 24.24 29.38
C GLU A 32 -38.22 25.72 29.08
N GLU A 33 -37.47 26.03 28.04
CA GLU A 33 -37.59 27.34 27.39
C GLU A 33 -37.29 27.20 25.91
N GLY A 34 -38.38 26.96 25.17
CA GLY A 34 -38.39 26.99 23.72
C GLY A 34 -37.84 28.32 23.24
N LEU A 35 -36.69 28.28 22.58
CA LEU A 35 -36.27 29.33 21.68
C LEU A 35 -37.38 29.44 20.63
N ALA A 36 -38.22 30.46 20.79
CA ALA A 36 -39.14 30.95 19.79
C ALA A 36 -38.30 31.43 18.59
N LEU A 37 -37.87 30.47 17.78
CA LEU A 37 -37.42 30.73 16.44
C LEU A 37 -38.63 31.30 15.71
N ASP A 38 -38.46 32.52 15.21
CA ASP A 38 -39.40 33.22 14.34
C ASP A 38 -40.01 32.24 13.34
N SER A 39 -41.34 32.11 13.37
CA SER A 39 -42.14 31.09 12.69
C SER A 39 -42.20 31.25 11.16
N ALA A 40 -41.21 31.92 10.57
CA ALA A 40 -41.15 32.29 9.16
C ALA A 40 -40.07 31.53 8.36
N VAL A 41 -39.40 30.53 8.97
CA VAL A 41 -38.50 29.64 8.22
C VAL A 41 -39.26 28.39 7.80
N GLU A 42 -39.78 28.41 6.58
CA GLU A 42 -40.30 27.20 5.93
C GLU A 42 -39.13 26.26 5.64
N ARG A 43 -39.01 25.22 6.46
CA ARG A 43 -37.96 24.19 6.30
C ARG A 43 -38.34 23.29 5.14
N ILE A 44 -37.67 23.48 3.99
CA ILE A 44 -37.89 22.65 2.80
C ILE A 44 -37.21 21.30 3.03
N GLU A 45 -38.00 20.24 3.18
CA GLU A 45 -37.50 18.86 3.22
C GLU A 45 -37.36 18.32 1.80
N ILE A 46 -36.14 17.98 1.39
CA ILE A 46 -35.90 17.26 0.13
C ILE A 46 -36.11 15.78 0.42
N SER A 47 -37.14 15.18 -0.20
CA SER A 47 -37.38 13.74 -0.12
C SER A 47 -36.19 12.99 -0.72
N PRO A 48 -35.69 11.91 -0.08
CA PRO A 48 -34.61 11.11 -0.63
C PRO A 48 -34.99 10.62 -2.03
N ASP A 49 -34.19 10.92 -3.05
CA ASP A 49 -34.42 10.41 -4.40
C ASP A 49 -34.30 8.88 -4.39
N PRO A 50 -35.38 8.16 -4.72
CA PRO A 50 -35.38 6.69 -4.76
C PRO A 50 -34.46 6.13 -5.87
N ASN A 51 -34.01 6.96 -6.81
CA ASN A 51 -33.04 6.58 -7.85
C ASN A 51 -31.59 6.97 -7.51
N SER A 52 -31.34 7.49 -6.30
CA SER A 52 -29.99 7.71 -5.80
C SER A 52 -29.39 6.39 -5.30
N ILE A 53 -28.10 6.14 -5.61
CA ILE A 53 -27.38 5.01 -5.01
C ILE A 53 -27.26 5.28 -3.51
N GLN A 54 -28.13 4.62 -2.73
CA GLN A 54 -28.03 4.56 -1.28
C GLN A 54 -27.33 3.26 -0.91
N ASP A 55 -26.21 3.39 -0.20
CA ASP A 55 -25.46 2.36 0.51
C ASP A 55 -25.19 1.05 -0.26
N LEU A 56 -23.92 0.74 -0.53
CA LEU A 56 -23.53 -0.53 -1.17
C LEU A 56 -23.67 -1.74 -0.22
N GLY A 57 -24.06 -1.50 1.04
CA GLY A 57 -24.16 -2.52 2.07
C GLY A 57 -22.78 -3.00 2.52
N ALA A 58 -22.79 -3.96 3.45
CA ALA A 58 -21.54 -4.58 3.90
C ALA A 58 -20.98 -5.50 2.79
N PRO A 59 -19.67 -5.42 2.47
CA PRO A 59 -19.07 -6.29 1.48
C PRO A 59 -19.12 -7.74 1.94
N ASN A 60 -19.41 -8.64 1.01
CA ASN A 60 -19.32 -10.07 1.26
C ASN A 60 -17.86 -10.50 1.08
N ILE A 61 -17.15 -10.73 2.19
CA ILE A 61 -15.73 -11.11 2.17
C ILE A 61 -15.65 -12.63 2.11
N TYR A 62 -15.10 -13.14 1.01
CA TYR A 62 -14.78 -14.56 0.84
C TYR A 62 -13.27 -14.75 0.77
N SER A 63 -12.72 -15.60 1.64
CA SER A 63 -11.33 -16.05 1.55
C SER A 63 -11.26 -17.30 0.67
N GLY A 64 -10.72 -17.15 -0.54
CA GLY A 64 -10.37 -18.28 -1.40
C GLY A 64 -9.02 -18.90 -1.02
N TYR A 65 -8.65 -19.95 -1.75
CA TYR A 65 -7.27 -20.46 -1.75
C TYR A 65 -6.45 -19.69 -2.78
N GLU A 66 -5.26 -19.26 -2.39
CA GLU A 66 -4.26 -18.75 -3.32
C GLU A 66 -3.62 -19.94 -4.03
N ASP A 67 -3.53 -19.86 -5.35
CA ASP A 67 -2.88 -20.90 -6.16
C ASP A 67 -1.37 -20.67 -6.21
N ILE A 68 -0.59 -21.74 -6.36
CA ILE A 68 0.86 -21.66 -6.42
C ILE A 68 1.25 -21.22 -7.83
N ARG A 69 2.05 -20.15 -7.91
CA ARG A 69 2.50 -19.61 -9.18
C ARG A 69 3.46 -20.58 -9.88
N SER A 70 3.40 -20.68 -11.20
CA SER A 70 4.36 -21.50 -11.95
C SER A 70 5.77 -20.88 -11.93
N VAL A 71 6.80 -21.71 -11.73
CA VAL A 71 8.22 -21.29 -11.75
C VAL A 71 8.69 -21.19 -13.20
N ARG A 72 8.21 -20.14 -13.88
CA ARG A 72 8.43 -19.88 -15.31
C ARG A 72 8.40 -18.37 -15.57
N ALA A 73 8.99 -17.95 -16.69
CA ALA A 73 8.88 -16.58 -17.16
C ALA A 73 8.59 -16.53 -18.67
N ASP A 74 7.40 -16.04 -19.01
CA ASP A 74 6.85 -15.95 -20.35
C ASP A 74 7.29 -14.63 -20.99
N SER A 75 8.19 -14.72 -21.98
CA SER A 75 8.76 -13.57 -22.66
C SER A 75 8.38 -13.56 -24.15
N THR A 76 8.66 -12.46 -24.83
CA THR A 76 8.36 -12.31 -26.27
C THR A 76 9.20 -13.22 -27.17
N ILE A 77 10.34 -13.72 -26.69
CA ILE A 77 11.23 -14.63 -27.46
C ILE A 77 10.96 -16.10 -27.16
N GLY A 78 10.01 -16.39 -26.27
CA GLY A 78 9.70 -17.70 -25.76
C GLY A 78 9.76 -17.71 -24.25
N VAL A 79 9.94 -18.90 -23.68
CA VAL A 79 9.63 -19.07 -22.27
C VAL A 79 10.80 -19.68 -21.49
N TYR A 80 11.17 -18.99 -20.42
CA TYR A 80 12.24 -19.41 -19.51
C TYR A 80 11.70 -20.39 -18.48
N THR A 81 12.35 -21.54 -18.40
CA THR A 81 12.11 -22.60 -17.42
C THR A 81 13.42 -22.92 -16.69
N GLU A 82 13.38 -23.81 -15.72
CA GLU A 82 14.60 -24.34 -15.07
C GLU A 82 15.56 -25.02 -16.07
N ALA A 83 15.04 -25.53 -17.19
CA ALA A 83 15.84 -26.09 -18.28
C ALA A 83 16.45 -25.03 -19.23
N GLY A 84 16.18 -23.74 -18.97
CA GLY A 84 16.58 -22.62 -19.82
C GLY A 84 15.46 -22.08 -20.70
N LEU A 85 15.84 -21.31 -21.72
CA LEU A 85 14.91 -20.71 -22.68
C LEU A 85 14.39 -21.77 -23.67
N LEU A 86 13.06 -21.91 -23.72
CA LEU A 86 12.34 -22.61 -24.77
C LEU A 86 11.90 -21.56 -25.82
N PRO A 87 12.63 -21.41 -26.94
CA PRO A 87 12.37 -20.34 -27.89
C PRO A 87 11.09 -20.59 -28.69
N GLU A 88 10.27 -19.55 -28.84
CA GLU A 88 9.07 -19.57 -29.70
C GLU A 88 9.30 -18.85 -31.03
N VAL A 89 10.36 -18.05 -31.11
CA VAL A 89 10.72 -17.25 -32.27
C VAL A 89 12.13 -17.63 -32.73
N ALA A 90 12.35 -17.69 -34.04
CA ALA A 90 13.67 -17.87 -34.60
C ALA A 90 14.53 -16.61 -34.36
N MET A 91 15.66 -16.76 -33.67
CA MET A 91 16.60 -15.67 -33.40
C MET A 91 17.69 -15.61 -34.48
N SER A 92 18.13 -14.40 -34.84
CA SER A 92 19.33 -14.24 -35.66
C SER A 92 20.56 -14.64 -34.85
N SER A 93 21.64 -15.02 -35.53
CA SER A 93 22.89 -15.41 -34.86
C SER A 93 23.47 -14.31 -33.98
N GLN A 94 23.21 -13.03 -34.29
CA GLN A 94 23.65 -11.89 -33.46
C GLN A 94 22.87 -11.79 -32.14
N LEU A 95 21.59 -12.18 -32.13
CA LEU A 95 20.76 -12.18 -30.93
C LEU A 95 20.94 -13.45 -30.08
N ALA A 96 21.51 -14.51 -30.67
CA ALA A 96 21.84 -15.75 -29.99
C ALA A 96 23.18 -15.70 -29.23
N GLU A 97 23.92 -14.59 -29.32
CA GLU A 97 25.15 -14.40 -28.56
C GLU A 97 24.83 -14.18 -27.08
N ALA A 98 25.39 -15.05 -26.23
CA ALA A 98 25.15 -14.98 -24.80
C ALA A 98 25.84 -13.75 -24.20
N ARG A 99 25.10 -12.99 -23.41
CA ARG A 99 25.62 -11.86 -22.64
C ARG A 99 25.86 -12.30 -21.19
N SER A 100 27.10 -12.22 -20.74
CA SER A 100 27.48 -12.62 -19.38
C SER A 100 26.95 -11.68 -18.31
N ASP A 101 26.62 -10.44 -18.68
CA ASP A 101 26.11 -9.43 -17.76
C ASP A 101 24.59 -9.51 -17.57
N LEU A 102 23.86 -10.32 -18.35
CA LEU A 102 22.40 -10.46 -18.26
C LEU A 102 22.00 -11.88 -17.85
N ALA A 103 21.03 -11.96 -16.93
CA ALA A 103 20.41 -13.22 -16.56
C ALA A 103 18.91 -13.07 -16.33
N VAL A 104 18.18 -14.16 -16.53
CA VAL A 104 16.79 -14.27 -16.07
C VAL A 104 16.78 -15.11 -14.81
N VAL A 105 16.28 -14.54 -13.72
CA VAL A 105 16.09 -15.22 -12.44
C VAL A 105 14.64 -15.65 -12.34
N LEU A 106 14.41 -16.93 -12.04
CA LEU A 106 13.08 -17.47 -11.76
C LEU A 106 12.89 -17.58 -10.25
N VAL A 107 11.80 -17.02 -9.76
CA VAL A 107 11.41 -17.08 -8.35
C VAL A 107 10.48 -18.27 -8.13
N ASP A 108 10.67 -18.97 -7.02
CA ASP A 108 9.81 -20.06 -6.61
C ASP A 108 8.34 -19.59 -6.49
N GLY A 109 7.40 -20.49 -6.80
CA GLY A 109 5.97 -20.20 -6.79
C GLY A 109 5.42 -19.91 -5.40
N GLU A 110 6.03 -20.51 -4.39
CA GLU A 110 5.72 -20.34 -2.96
C GLU A 110 6.36 -19.06 -2.39
N ALA A 111 7.37 -18.51 -3.06
CA ALA A 111 8.06 -17.30 -2.63
C ALA A 111 7.36 -16.03 -3.13
N GLY A 112 7.31 -15.02 -2.27
CA GLY A 112 6.82 -13.69 -2.60
C GLY A 112 7.75 -13.00 -3.61
N LEU A 113 7.20 -12.52 -4.74
CA LEU A 113 7.98 -11.78 -5.74
C LEU A 113 8.58 -10.49 -5.17
N TRP A 114 7.86 -9.85 -4.24
CA TRP A 114 8.33 -8.65 -3.58
C TRP A 114 9.53 -8.95 -2.68
N ASP A 115 9.45 -10.01 -1.89
CA ASP A 115 10.52 -10.39 -0.97
C ASP A 115 11.76 -10.83 -1.77
N ALA A 116 11.58 -11.65 -2.80
CA ALA A 116 12.66 -12.02 -3.71
C ALA A 116 13.30 -10.80 -4.40
N ARG A 117 12.49 -9.80 -4.77
CA ARG A 117 13.00 -8.54 -5.33
C ARG A 117 13.87 -7.78 -4.32
N GLN A 118 13.44 -7.66 -3.07
CA GLN A 118 14.22 -6.97 -2.04
C GLN A 118 15.52 -7.71 -1.78
N GLU A 119 15.47 -9.04 -1.65
CA GLU A 119 16.66 -9.86 -1.44
C GLU A 119 17.67 -9.71 -2.58
N MET A 120 17.22 -9.65 -3.85
CA MET A 120 18.10 -9.39 -4.99
C MET A 120 18.68 -7.96 -5.05
N LEU A 121 17.98 -6.96 -4.50
CA LEU A 121 18.51 -5.59 -4.43
C LEU A 121 19.54 -5.45 -3.30
N ASP A 122 19.37 -6.23 -2.23
CA ASP A 122 20.30 -6.28 -1.11
C ASP A 122 21.51 -7.18 -1.41
N ALA A 123 21.32 -8.22 -2.21
CA ALA A 123 22.35 -9.15 -2.64
C ALA A 123 22.93 -8.74 -4.00
N VAL A 124 24.18 -8.24 -3.98
CA VAL A 124 25.07 -8.03 -5.15
C VAL A 124 24.79 -6.75 -5.94
N GLU A 125 25.83 -6.26 -6.64
CA GLU A 125 25.80 -5.15 -7.62
C GLU A 125 25.00 -5.53 -8.89
N VAL A 126 23.73 -5.89 -8.73
CA VAL A 126 22.82 -6.27 -9.83
C VAL A 126 21.65 -5.30 -9.87
N GLU A 127 21.30 -4.89 -11.09
CA GLU A 127 20.14 -4.04 -11.34
C GLU A 127 19.01 -4.85 -11.99
N ILE A 128 17.81 -4.74 -11.43
CA ILE A 128 16.61 -5.37 -11.98
C ILE A 128 16.08 -4.49 -13.12
N ARG A 129 16.14 -5.00 -14.34
CA ARG A 129 15.72 -4.28 -15.56
C ARG A 129 14.25 -4.45 -15.87
N SER A 130 13.70 -5.62 -15.59
CA SER A 130 12.30 -5.93 -15.89
C SER A 130 11.79 -7.08 -15.04
N THR A 131 10.48 -7.12 -14.84
CA THR A 131 9.75 -8.29 -14.34
C THR A 131 9.12 -9.01 -15.53
N ILE A 132 9.32 -10.32 -15.61
CA ILE A 132 8.79 -11.18 -16.67
C ILE A 132 7.79 -12.14 -16.01
N PRO A 133 6.47 -11.94 -16.16
CA PRO A 133 5.47 -12.82 -15.56
C PRO A 133 5.64 -14.28 -16.03
N PRO A 134 5.17 -15.28 -15.28
CA PRO A 134 4.60 -15.13 -13.94
C PRO A 134 5.67 -14.91 -12.85
N SER A 135 6.86 -15.50 -12.96
CA SER A 135 7.82 -15.57 -11.84
C SER A 135 9.24 -15.07 -12.13
N GLY A 136 9.46 -14.41 -13.26
CA GLY A 136 10.80 -14.03 -13.71
C GLY A 136 11.20 -12.59 -13.41
N PHE A 137 12.52 -12.38 -13.28
CA PHE A 137 13.15 -11.07 -13.33
C PHE A 137 14.31 -11.08 -14.32
N LEU A 138 14.40 -10.03 -15.14
CA LEU A 138 15.60 -9.75 -15.93
C LEU A 138 16.55 -8.92 -15.07
N VAL A 139 17.70 -9.50 -14.75
CA VAL A 139 18.75 -8.86 -13.94
C VAL A 139 19.98 -8.57 -14.81
N GLN A 140 20.64 -7.46 -14.50
CA GLN A 140 21.87 -7.06 -15.16
C GLN A 140 22.96 -6.77 -14.12
N GLY A 141 24.10 -7.45 -14.22
CA GLY A 141 25.28 -7.16 -13.41
C GLY A 141 26.06 -5.94 -13.91
N SER A 142 27.05 -5.50 -13.13
CA SER A 142 28.04 -4.52 -13.57
C SER A 142 28.78 -4.99 -14.85
N PRO A 143 29.06 -4.09 -15.81
CA PRO A 143 29.74 -4.42 -17.07
C PRO A 143 31.20 -4.85 -16.92
#